data_AF-A0A9N8QXB7-F1
#
_entry.id   AF-A0A9N8QXB7-F1
#
_cell.length_a   1.000
_cell.length_b   1.000
_cell.length_c   1.000
_cell.angle_alpha   90.00
_cell.angle_beta   90.00
_cell.angle_gamma   90.00
#
_symmetry.space_group_name_H-M   'P 1'
#
loop_
_entity.id
_entity.type
_entity.pdbx_description
1 polymer ?
#
loop_
_entity_poly.entity_id
_entity_poly.type
_entity_poly.pdbx_seq_one_letter_code
_entity_poly.pdbx_strand_id
1 'polypeptide(L)' 'MPRAVIFGERSLPHPDADRLSKVGIAVSIVQNVGHFMMRDNPAGLASAIDWALSGWYSGDA' A
#
# COMPACT_ATOMS: atom_id res chain seq x y z
N MET A 1 -16.05 2.05 4.79
CA MET A 1 -15.01 1.01 4.96
C MET A 1 -13.69 1.57 4.44
N PRO A 2 -12.62 1.61 5.26
CA PRO A 2 -11.28 1.95 4.79
C PRO A 2 -10.84 0.99 3.69
N ARG A 3 -10.17 1.49 2.66
CA ARG A 3 -9.63 0.67 1.56
C ARG A 3 -8.25 1.16 1.16
N ALA A 4 -7.32 0.23 1.02
CA ALA A 4 -5.95 0.49 0.59
C ALA A 4 -5.52 -0.53 -0.47
N VAL A 5 -4.60 -0.11 -1.34
CA VAL A 5 -3.91 -0.99 -2.29
C VAL A 5 -2.42 -0.95 -2.01
N ILE A 6 -1.80 -2.12 -1.96
CA ILE A 6 -0.37 -2.28 -1.69
C ILE A 6 0.32 -2.70 -2.99
N PHE A 7 1.35 -1.97 -3.39
CA PHE A 7 2.18 -2.29 -4.55
C PHE A 7 3.57 -2.71 -4.11
N GLY A 8 4.18 -3.63 -4.85
CA GLY A 8 5.62 -3.82 -4.79
C GLY A 8 6.30 -2.74 -5.64
N GLU A 9 7.39 -2.16 -5.14
CA GLU A 9 8.15 -1.11 -5.84
C GLU A 9 8.53 -1.52 -7.27
N ARG A 10 8.94 -2.77 -7.49
CA ARG A 10 9.32 -3.28 -8.83
C ARG A 10 8.14 -3.50 -9.76
N SER A 11 6.91 -3.35 -9.27
CA SER A 11 5.70 -3.34 -10.08
C SER A 11 5.31 -1.93 -10.53
N LEU A 12 6.09 -0.91 -10.15
CA LEU A 12 5.92 0.47 -10.61
C LEU A 12 6.84 0.77 -11.81
N PRO A 13 6.46 1.72 -12.70
CA PRO A 13 5.23 2.52 -12.65
C PRO A 13 3.97 1.70 -12.99
N HIS A 14 2.87 1.99 -12.31
CA HIS A 14 1.56 1.40 -12.58
C HIS A 14 0.49 2.49 -12.66
N PRO A 15 -0.37 2.54 -13.69
CA PRO A 15 -1.36 3.62 -13.88
C PRO A 15 -2.28 3.82 -12.66
N ASP A 16 -2.64 2.73 -11.99
CA ASP A 16 -3.51 2.80 -10.81
C ASP A 16 -2.80 3.35 -9.56
N ALA A 17 -1.47 3.26 -9.45
CA ALA A 17 -0.77 3.80 -8.27
C ALA A 17 -1.02 5.31 -8.11
N ASP A 18 -1.06 6.04 -9.23
CA ASP A 18 -1.36 7.47 -9.24
C ASP A 18 -2.87 7.77 -9.21
N ARG A 19 -3.69 6.94 -9.87
CA ARG A 19 -5.13 7.16 -9.99
C ARG A 19 -5.87 6.91 -8.67
N LEU A 20 -5.46 5.88 -7.92
CA LEU A 20 -6.12 5.46 -6.69
C LEU A 20 -6.05 6.53 -5.60
N SER A 21 -4.89 7.14 -5.39
CA SER A 21 -4.70 8.24 -4.44
C SER A 21 -5.62 9.42 -4.74
N LYS A 22 -5.88 9.72 -6.02
CA LYS A 22 -6.76 10.82 -6.45
C LYS A 22 -8.25 10.57 -6.18
N VAL A 23 -8.67 9.32 -6.02
CA VAL A 23 -10.06 8.93 -5.71
C VAL A 23 -10.25 8.55 -4.25
N GLY A 24 -9.33 8.95 -3.37
CA GLY A 24 -9.40 8.69 -1.93
C GLY A 24 -9.09 7.26 -1.54
N ILE A 25 -8.38 6.50 -2.39
CA ILE A 25 -7.88 5.17 -2.06
C ILE A 25 -6.43 5.27 -1.63
N ALA A 26 -6.16 4.79 -0.43
CA ALA A 26 -4.83 4.73 0.15
C ALA A 26 -3.91 3.82 -0.68
N VAL A 27 -2.66 4.27 -0.91
CA VAL A 27 -1.65 3.47 -1.61
C VAL A 27 -0.41 3.33 -0.72
N SER A 28 0.07 2.10 -0.55
CA SER A 28 1.32 1.79 0.15
C SER A 28 2.26 1.03 -0.78
N ILE A 29 3.57 1.28 -0.65
CA ILE A 29 4.60 0.68 -1.51
C ILE A 29 5.56 -0.12 -0.65
N VAL A 30 5.65 -1.42 -0.89
CA VAL A 30 6.66 -2.31 -0.30
C VAL A 30 7.93 -2.23 -1.14
N GLN A 31 9.03 -1.85 -0.49
CA GLN A 31 10.32 -1.61 -1.15
C GLN A 31 10.97 -2.92 -1.62
N ASN A 32 11.71 -2.85 -2.73
CA ASN A 32 12.55 -3.90 -3.29
C ASN A 32 11.84 -5.23 -3.63
N VAL A 33 10.54 -5.20 -3.90
CA VAL A 33 9.73 -6.39 -4.23
C VAL A 33 8.84 -6.20 -5.46
N GLY A 34 8.47 -7.31 -6.11
CA GLY A 34 7.49 -7.34 -7.20
C GLY A 34 6.12 -7.83 -6.74
N HIS A 35 5.43 -8.62 -7.58
CA HIS A 35 4.07 -9.10 -7.29
C HIS A 35 4.01 -10.06 -6.09
N PHE A 36 5.01 -10.95 -5.93
CA PHE A 36 5.05 -11.94 -4.84
C PHE A 36 5.66 -11.40 -3.55
N MET A 37 5.11 -10.29 -3.06
CA MET A 37 5.59 -9.58 -1.87
C MET A 37 5.66 -10.45 -0.60
N MET A 38 4.73 -11.39 -0.41
CA MET A 38 4.75 -12.33 0.72
C MET A 38 5.99 -13.23 0.74
N ARG A 39 6.55 -13.54 -0.45
CA ARG A 39 7.78 -14.32 -0.58
C ARG A 39 9.01 -13.43 -0.44
N ASP A 40 9.00 -12.28 -1.12
CA ASP A 40 10.19 -11.46 -1.29
C ASP A 40 10.47 -10.55 -0.08
N ASN A 41 9.42 -10.03 0.58
CA ASN A 41 9.52 -9.20 1.78
C ASN A 41 8.25 -9.36 2.67
N PRO A 42 8.11 -10.49 3.37
CA PRO A 42 6.95 -10.76 4.22
C PRO A 42 6.78 -9.73 5.35
N ALA A 43 7.88 -9.24 5.92
CA ALA A 43 7.85 -8.24 6.98
C ALA A 43 7.33 -6.89 6.47
N GLY A 44 7.82 -6.43 5.32
CA GLY A 44 7.37 -5.18 4.70
C GLY A 44 5.89 -5.23 4.30
N LEU A 45 5.42 -6.37 3.79
CA LEU A 45 4.00 -6.54 3.51
C LEU A 45 3.15 -6.60 4.79
N ALA A 46 3.60 -7.27 5.85
CA ALA A 46 2.90 -7.28 7.14
C ALA A 46 2.73 -5.86 7.70
N SER A 47 3.79 -5.04 7.68
CA SER A 47 3.71 -3.64 8.12
C SER A 47 2.75 -2.80 7.26
N ALA A 48 2.72 -3.05 5.94
CA ALA A 48 1.79 -2.35 5.05
C ALA A 48 0.32 -2.74 5.30
N ILE A 49 0.07 -3.99 5.67
CA ILE A 49 -1.27 -4.46 6.08
C ILE A 49 -1.66 -3.86 7.42
N ASP A 50 -0.77 -3.87 8.41
CA ASP A 50 -1.01 -3.26 9.72
C ASP A 50 -1.35 -1.77 9.58
N TRP A 51 -0.58 -1.02 8.79
CA TRP A 51 -0.88 0.37 8.46
C TRP A 51 -2.26 0.55 7.83
N ALA A 52 -2.66 -0.34 6.90
CA ALA A 52 -3.95 -0.25 6.23
C ALA A 52 -5.14 -0.54 7.17
N LEU A 53 -4.93 -1.40 8.18
CA LEU A 53 -5.95 -1.83 9.13
C LEU A 53 -6.05 -0.95 10.37
N SER A 54 -4.92 -0.41 10.84
CA SER A 54 -4.82 0.43 12.04
C SER A 54 -5.49 1.81 11.88
N GLY A 55 -6.10 2.04 10.72
CA GLY A 55 -6.88 3.23 10.42
C GLY A 55 -5.95 4.36 10.03
N TRP A 56 -6.29 5.02 8.92
CA TRP A 56 -5.90 6.39 8.71
C TRP A 56 -6.44 7.18 9.90
N TYR A 57 -5.58 7.50 10.87
CA TYR A 57 -5.90 8.45 11.92
C TYR A 57 -6.00 9.82 11.24
N SER A 58 -7.15 10.11 10.63
CA SER A 58 -7.56 11.49 10.37
C SER A 58 -7.78 12.12 11.74
N GLY A 59 -6.69 12.57 12.35
CA GLY A 59 -6.74 13.58 13.39
C GLY A 59 -7.21 14.87 12.74
N ASP A 60 -8.52 15.02 12.58
CA ASP A 60 -9.12 16.34 12.44
C ASP A 60 -9.18 16.93 13.85
N ALA A 61 -8.19 17.78 14.16
CA ALA A 61 -8.20 18.77 15.23
C ALA A 61 -7.92 20.14 14.60
#